data_AF-A0A373MUM4-F1
#
_entry.id   AF-A0A373MUM4-F1
#
_cell.length_a   1.000
_cell.length_b   1.000
_cell.length_c   1.000
_cell.angle_alpha   90.00
_cell.angle_beta   90.00
_cell.angle_gamma   90.00
#
_symmetry.space_group_name_H-M   'P 1'
#
loop_
_entity.id
_entity.type
_entity.pdbx_description
1 polymer ?
#
loop_
_entity_poly.entity_id
_entity_poly.type
_entity_poly.pdbx_seq_one_letter_code
_entity_poly.pdbx_strand_id
1 'polypeptide(L)'
;MKKKIVAAFCLAMVMTVGGCSGAGTAAQPESSESQTQPASVSESSSSSDASEENSTQKSASSTASSDAADASSSRDIFAMDTYMTVTAYGPNAETAVDQAQQEIERLDALLSTGEKTSEVAQINANGGGTLSEDTTYLLERSLDLYDSTNGVFDIAIYPIMDAWGFTTGNYTIPSDETIESLLPLTDANDILYDKDSASISFAKDGMKIDFGGIAKGYTSGRIADIYRECGVTSGLINLGGNVQVVGTKTDGSKWRVAVQSPEAEDDYLGILSTANRAVITSGGYERYFEQDGMKYHHIIDPSTGHPANNGLVSVTIVSADGTLADGLSTSLFIMGKDKAAEYWRAHSDEFDTILEDADGVLYVTEGIADDFTSDHETNIIRKDGDT
;
A
#
# COMPACT_ATOMS: atom_id res chain seq x y z
N MET A 1 21.07 15.96 -23.25
CA MET A 1 20.18 15.78 -22.09
C MET A 1 20.04 14.28 -21.85
N LYS A 2 20.63 13.75 -20.77
CA LYS A 2 20.48 12.34 -20.41
C LYS A 2 19.35 12.27 -19.38
N LYS A 3 18.19 11.74 -19.79
CA LYS A 3 17.09 11.39 -18.90
C LYS A 3 17.56 10.22 -18.04
N LYS A 4 17.71 10.41 -16.73
CA LYS A 4 17.77 9.30 -15.77
C LYS A 4 16.35 9.05 -15.32
N ILE A 5 15.72 8.02 -15.89
CA ILE A 5 14.57 7.39 -15.25
C ILE A 5 15.19 6.45 -14.22
N VAL A 6 15.06 6.78 -12.94
CA VAL A 6 15.35 5.83 -11.87
C VAL A 6 14.07 5.01 -11.71
N ALA A 7 14.04 3.84 -12.36
CA ALA A 7 13.10 2.80 -11.99
C ALA A 7 13.73 2.09 -10.79
N ALA A 8 13.28 2.45 -9.58
CA ALA A 8 13.72 1.82 -8.35
C ALA A 8 13.17 0.38 -8.32
N PHE A 9 14.08 -0.59 -8.19
CA PHE A 9 13.73 -1.99 -7.98
C PHE A 9 13.52 -2.20 -6.47
N CYS A 10 12.27 -2.29 -6.03
CA CYS A 10 11.94 -2.73 -4.68
C CYS A 10 12.19 -4.24 -4.56
N LEU A 11 13.32 -4.63 -3.95
CA LEU A 11 13.46 -5.94 -3.34
C LEU A 11 13.57 -5.72 -1.83
N ALA A 12 12.43 -5.68 -1.14
CA ALA A 12 12.42 -5.69 0.32
C ALA A 12 12.97 -7.05 0.80
N MET A 13 14.26 -7.10 1.12
CA MET A 13 14.91 -8.30 1.63
C MET A 13 14.52 -8.50 3.10
N VAL A 14 13.54 -9.36 3.36
CA VAL A 14 13.23 -9.82 4.71
C VAL A 14 14.35 -10.75 5.16
N MET A 15 15.29 -10.22 5.95
CA MET A 15 16.38 -10.99 6.56
C MET A 15 15.83 -11.97 7.60
N THR A 16 15.76 -13.26 7.25
CA THR A 16 15.62 -14.35 8.23
C THR A 16 17.01 -14.70 8.76
N VAL A 17 17.32 -14.29 9.99
CA VAL A 17 18.58 -14.68 10.65
C VAL A 17 18.46 -16.12 11.15
N GLY A 18 18.77 -17.08 10.27
CA GLY A 18 18.97 -18.49 10.61
C GLY A 18 20.46 -18.80 10.73
N GLY A 19 20.98 -18.90 11.96
CA GLY A 19 22.34 -19.36 12.20
C GLY A 19 22.42 -20.89 12.19
N CYS A 20 23.27 -21.46 11.34
CA CYS A 20 24.22 -22.52 11.71
C CYS A 20 25.21 -22.86 10.57
N SER A 21 26.44 -23.12 11.01
CA SER A 21 27.68 -23.42 10.29
C SER A 21 27.63 -24.57 9.29
N GLY A 22 28.44 -24.48 8.22
CA GLY A 22 29.01 -25.69 7.58
C GLY A 22 29.26 -25.61 6.07
N ALA A 23 30.52 -25.30 5.72
CA ALA A 23 31.28 -25.58 4.50
C ALA A 23 30.67 -26.37 3.31
N GLY A 24 30.96 -25.91 2.08
CA GLY A 24 31.28 -26.83 0.97
C GLY A 24 30.85 -26.42 -0.45
N THR A 25 31.80 -25.84 -1.19
CA THR A 25 32.11 -26.02 -2.63
C THR A 25 31.03 -26.08 -3.73
N ALA A 26 31.31 -25.28 -4.77
CA ALA A 26 30.64 -25.16 -6.05
C ALA A 26 30.54 -26.44 -6.90
N ALA A 27 29.43 -26.57 -7.66
CA ALA A 27 29.40 -26.98 -9.07
C ALA A 27 27.96 -26.92 -9.63
N GLN A 28 27.80 -26.23 -10.78
CA GLN A 28 26.78 -26.55 -11.80
C GLN A 28 27.27 -27.79 -12.60
N PRO A 29 26.42 -28.62 -13.25
CA PRO A 29 25.53 -28.15 -14.34
C PRO A 29 24.21 -28.92 -14.60
N GLU A 30 23.40 -28.29 -15.46
CA GLU A 30 22.57 -28.81 -16.57
C GLU A 30 21.64 -30.04 -16.43
N SER A 31 20.38 -29.76 -16.78
CA SER A 31 19.41 -30.51 -17.61
C SER A 31 19.70 -31.98 -17.99
N SER A 32 18.70 -32.84 -17.78
CA SER A 32 17.98 -33.49 -18.90
C SER A 32 16.81 -34.35 -18.39
N GLU A 33 15.74 -34.33 -19.17
CA GLU A 33 14.54 -35.13 -19.09
C GLU A 33 14.78 -36.65 -19.11
N SER A 34 13.80 -37.39 -18.57
CA SER A 34 13.05 -38.45 -19.28
C SER A 34 12.79 -39.68 -18.41
N GLN A 35 11.49 -39.94 -18.19
CA GLN A 35 10.75 -41.20 -18.34
C GLN A 35 11.53 -42.49 -18.02
N THR A 36 11.03 -43.46 -17.25
CA THR A 36 9.81 -44.21 -17.54
C THR A 36 9.56 -45.20 -16.37
N GLN A 37 8.30 -45.40 -16.00
CA GLN A 37 7.75 -46.60 -15.32
C GLN A 37 7.94 -47.87 -16.21
N PRO A 38 7.57 -49.14 -15.84
CA PRO A 38 6.51 -49.54 -14.90
C PRO A 38 6.70 -50.85 -14.07
N ALA A 39 5.78 -51.03 -13.12
CA ALA A 39 4.99 -52.22 -12.73
C ALA A 39 5.60 -53.60 -12.42
N SER A 40 5.22 -54.14 -11.25
CA SER A 40 4.57 -55.47 -11.03
C SER A 40 4.21 -55.56 -9.52
N VAL A 41 2.93 -55.61 -9.09
CA VAL A 41 1.89 -56.67 -9.04
C VAL A 41 2.28 -57.94 -8.29
N SER A 42 1.62 -58.18 -7.13
CA SER A 42 1.04 -59.45 -6.60
C SER A 42 1.07 -59.44 -5.06
N GLU A 43 -0.04 -59.26 -4.34
CA GLU A 43 -1.09 -60.22 -3.92
C GLU A 43 -0.74 -61.21 -2.78
N SER A 44 -1.49 -61.05 -1.67
CA SER A 44 -2.00 -62.06 -0.70
C SER A 44 -0.96 -62.82 0.17
N SER A 45 -1.21 -63.29 1.40
CA SER A 45 -2.37 -63.37 2.31
C SER A 45 -1.89 -63.99 3.65
N SER A 46 -2.54 -63.63 4.78
CA SER A 46 -2.68 -64.38 6.07
C SER A 46 -1.39 -64.80 6.83
N SER A 47 -1.28 -64.92 8.15
CA SER A 47 -2.18 -65.02 9.31
C SER A 47 -1.34 -64.83 10.60
N SER A 48 -1.99 -64.37 11.68
CA SER A 48 -1.74 -64.64 13.12
C SER A 48 -0.29 -64.64 13.66
N ASP A 49 0.01 -63.79 14.64
CA ASP A 49 -0.08 -64.17 16.07
C ASP A 49 0.12 -62.95 16.99
N ALA A 50 -0.42 -63.04 18.20
CA ALA A 50 -0.39 -61.99 19.21
C ALA A 50 0.98 -61.90 19.92
N SER A 51 1.40 -60.69 20.25
CA SER A 51 2.09 -60.39 21.52
C SER A 51 2.09 -58.89 21.79
N GLU A 52 1.72 -58.57 23.02
CA GLU A 52 1.81 -57.26 23.65
C GLU A 52 3.27 -56.80 23.69
N GLU A 53 3.55 -55.55 23.34
CA GLU A 53 4.49 -54.73 24.12
C GLU A 53 4.43 -53.24 23.72
N ASN A 54 4.11 -52.45 24.74
CA ASN A 54 4.68 -51.16 25.10
C ASN A 54 4.38 -49.90 24.25
N SER A 55 3.62 -49.04 24.92
CA SER A 55 3.41 -47.62 24.69
C SER A 55 4.68 -46.82 24.37
N THR A 56 4.82 -46.38 23.11
CA THR A 56 5.59 -45.18 22.77
C THR A 56 5.08 -44.55 21.47
N GLN A 57 3.88 -43.94 21.52
CA GLN A 57 3.40 -43.04 20.46
C GLN A 57 2.93 -41.74 21.10
N LYS A 58 3.87 -40.85 21.40
CA LYS A 58 3.58 -39.43 21.66
C LYS A 58 4.80 -38.57 21.43
N SER A 59 5.31 -38.53 20.19
CA SER A 59 6.19 -37.45 19.70
C SER A 59 6.43 -37.62 18.19
N ALA A 60 5.41 -37.35 17.38
CA ALA A 60 5.54 -37.29 15.91
C ALA A 60 4.44 -36.43 15.27
N SER A 61 3.36 -36.14 16.00
CA SER A 61 2.23 -35.32 15.51
C SER A 61 2.42 -33.81 15.68
N SER A 62 3.45 -33.34 16.40
CA SER A 62 3.65 -31.91 16.67
C SER A 62 4.65 -31.22 15.74
N THR A 63 5.36 -31.98 14.90
CA THR A 63 6.38 -31.43 13.99
C THR A 63 5.85 -31.23 12.58
N ALA A 64 4.86 -32.03 12.15
CA ALA A 64 4.25 -31.88 10.83
C ALA A 64 3.23 -30.72 10.75
N SER A 65 2.70 -30.27 11.90
CA SER A 65 1.74 -29.15 11.94
C SER A 65 2.40 -27.78 11.98
N SER A 66 3.67 -27.68 12.42
CA SER A 66 4.42 -26.41 12.39
C SER A 66 4.87 -26.06 10.97
N ASP A 67 5.36 -27.04 10.21
CA ASP A 67 5.89 -26.81 8.86
C ASP A 67 4.81 -26.32 7.86
N ALA A 68 3.55 -26.73 8.05
CA ALA A 68 2.44 -26.28 7.21
C ALA A 68 1.90 -24.89 7.58
N ALA A 69 2.13 -24.43 8.82
CA ALA A 69 1.74 -23.10 9.27
C ALA A 69 2.78 -22.05 8.85
N ASP A 70 4.05 -22.43 8.76
CA ASP A 70 5.16 -21.58 8.31
C ASP A 70 5.34 -21.55 6.78
N ALA A 71 4.69 -22.44 6.04
CA ALA A 71 4.70 -22.43 4.59
C ALA A 71 4.11 -21.11 4.06
N SER A 72 4.81 -20.46 3.14
CA SER A 72 4.42 -19.18 2.57
C SER A 72 4.32 -19.24 1.05
N SER A 73 3.39 -18.46 0.49
CA SER A 73 3.34 -18.14 -0.93
C SER A 73 3.47 -16.64 -1.13
N SER A 74 4.10 -16.23 -2.22
CA SER A 74 4.27 -14.82 -2.59
C SER A 74 4.00 -14.60 -4.08
N ARG A 75 3.56 -13.39 -4.43
CA ARG A 75 3.43 -12.89 -5.81
C ARG A 75 4.03 -11.50 -5.90
N ASP A 76 4.82 -11.28 -6.94
CA ASP A 76 5.28 -9.95 -7.35
C ASP A 76 4.49 -9.52 -8.58
N ILE A 77 3.89 -8.34 -8.51
CA ILE A 77 2.92 -7.85 -9.47
C ILE A 77 3.30 -6.41 -9.83
N PHE A 78 3.17 -6.03 -11.10
CA PHE A 78 3.29 -4.63 -11.52
C PHE A 78 1.90 -4.14 -11.93
N ALA A 79 1.35 -3.23 -11.16
CA ALA A 79 0.00 -2.66 -11.32
C ALA A 79 -0.05 -1.29 -10.64
N MET A 80 -1.02 -0.44 -10.99
CA MET A 80 -1.21 0.90 -10.42
C MET A 80 0.10 1.73 -10.42
N ASP A 81 0.85 1.61 -11.53
CA ASP A 81 2.16 2.22 -11.77
C ASP A 81 3.25 1.90 -10.72
N THR A 82 3.16 0.79 -10.00
CA THR A 82 4.15 0.39 -9.00
C THR A 82 4.37 -1.13 -8.92
N TYR A 83 5.49 -1.53 -8.31
CA TYR A 83 5.75 -2.91 -7.96
C TYR A 83 5.11 -3.25 -6.62
N MET A 84 4.38 -4.35 -6.59
CA MET A 84 3.64 -4.83 -5.44
C MET A 84 4.10 -6.24 -5.09
N THR A 85 4.20 -6.53 -3.81
CA THR A 85 4.46 -7.88 -3.30
C THR A 85 3.38 -8.24 -2.30
N VAL A 86 2.74 -9.38 -2.50
CA VAL A 86 1.74 -9.93 -1.57
C VAL A 86 2.19 -11.30 -1.10
N THR A 87 2.24 -11.49 0.21
CA THR A 87 2.72 -12.72 0.85
C THR A 87 1.69 -13.21 1.87
N ALA A 88 1.31 -14.47 1.76
CA ALA A 88 0.45 -15.16 2.72
C ALA A 88 1.17 -16.37 3.32
N TYR A 89 0.80 -16.74 4.55
CA TYR A 89 1.33 -17.89 5.26
C TYR A 89 0.21 -18.87 5.63
N GLY A 90 0.53 -20.14 5.67
CA GLY A 90 -0.36 -21.24 6.03
C GLY A 90 -0.89 -22.04 4.83
N PRO A 91 -1.80 -23.00 5.08
CA PRO A 91 -2.18 -24.01 4.11
C PRO A 91 -2.90 -23.48 2.86
N ASN A 92 -3.54 -22.31 2.97
CA ASN A 92 -4.28 -21.67 1.86
C ASN A 92 -3.50 -20.47 1.26
N ALA A 93 -2.20 -20.32 1.58
CA ALA A 93 -1.40 -19.20 1.12
C ALA A 93 -1.40 -19.02 -0.40
N GLU A 94 -1.25 -20.12 -1.14
CA GLU A 94 -1.21 -20.09 -2.62
C GLU A 94 -2.52 -19.57 -3.21
N THR A 95 -3.66 -20.09 -2.75
CA THR A 95 -4.99 -19.63 -3.18
C THR A 95 -5.21 -18.16 -2.84
N ALA A 96 -4.77 -17.73 -1.65
CA ALA A 96 -4.92 -16.35 -1.21
C ALA A 96 -4.11 -15.38 -2.08
N VAL A 97 -2.84 -15.68 -2.39
CA VAL A 97 -2.03 -14.81 -3.25
C VAL A 97 -2.50 -14.80 -4.71
N ASP A 98 -3.03 -15.90 -5.22
CA ASP A 98 -3.62 -15.96 -6.57
C ASP A 98 -4.89 -15.11 -6.70
N GLN A 99 -5.76 -15.12 -5.69
CA GLN A 99 -6.94 -14.25 -5.65
C GLN A 99 -6.56 -12.79 -5.45
N ALA A 100 -5.55 -12.52 -4.62
CA ALA A 100 -5.02 -11.18 -4.42
C ALA A 100 -4.48 -10.59 -5.74
N GLN A 101 -3.71 -11.37 -6.50
CA GLN A 101 -3.22 -10.95 -7.81
C GLN A 101 -4.37 -10.58 -8.77
N GLN A 102 -5.38 -11.45 -8.86
CA GLN A 102 -6.54 -11.19 -9.71
C GLN A 102 -7.29 -9.91 -9.31
N GLU A 103 -7.43 -9.66 -8.00
CA GLU A 103 -8.11 -8.46 -7.51
C GLU A 103 -7.28 -7.19 -7.76
N ILE A 104 -5.96 -7.25 -7.62
CA ILE A 104 -5.05 -6.15 -7.97
C ILE A 104 -5.19 -5.80 -9.45
N GLU A 105 -5.08 -6.79 -10.34
CA GLU A 105 -5.19 -6.59 -11.80
C GLU A 105 -6.58 -6.05 -12.19
N ARG A 106 -7.63 -6.52 -11.53
CA ARG A 106 -9.00 -6.05 -11.77
C ARG A 106 -9.18 -4.59 -11.36
N LEU A 107 -8.72 -4.21 -10.16
CA LEU A 107 -8.84 -2.85 -9.64
C LEU A 107 -7.96 -1.87 -10.43
N ASP A 108 -6.76 -2.27 -10.84
CA ASP A 108 -5.90 -1.47 -11.73
C ASP A 108 -6.60 -1.16 -13.07
N ALA A 109 -7.15 -2.19 -13.72
CA ALA A 109 -7.89 -2.03 -14.97
C ALA A 109 -9.18 -1.19 -14.82
N LEU A 110 -9.83 -1.23 -13.65
CA LEU A 110 -11.05 -0.48 -13.36
C LEU A 110 -10.77 1.01 -13.11
N LEU A 111 -9.72 1.31 -12.32
CA LEU A 111 -9.48 2.63 -11.73
C LEU A 111 -8.46 3.48 -12.50
N SER A 112 -7.75 2.90 -13.47
CA SER A 112 -6.75 3.61 -14.26
C SER A 112 -7.30 4.86 -14.94
N THR A 113 -6.58 5.99 -14.84
CA THR A 113 -6.94 7.21 -15.57
C THR A 113 -6.41 7.22 -17.01
N GLY A 114 -5.46 6.33 -17.34
CA GLY A 114 -4.79 6.25 -18.64
C GLY A 114 -5.37 5.19 -19.58
N GLU A 115 -5.92 4.10 -19.03
CA GLU A 115 -6.51 3.02 -19.81
C GLU A 115 -7.90 3.38 -20.31
N LYS A 116 -8.06 3.58 -21.62
CA LYS A 116 -9.30 4.10 -22.24
C LYS A 116 -10.55 3.24 -21.98
N THR A 117 -10.37 1.98 -21.64
CA THR A 117 -11.45 1.03 -21.34
C THR A 117 -11.81 0.97 -19.87
N SER A 118 -11.04 1.62 -18.99
CA SER A 118 -11.34 1.69 -17.56
C SER A 118 -12.59 2.53 -17.31
N GLU A 119 -13.22 2.32 -16.15
CA GLU A 119 -14.40 3.08 -15.75
C GLU A 119 -14.05 4.55 -15.51
N VAL A 120 -12.94 4.81 -14.82
CA VAL A 120 -12.49 6.18 -14.49
C VAL A 120 -12.13 6.97 -15.75
N ALA A 121 -11.42 6.38 -16.71
CA ALA A 121 -11.11 7.07 -17.97
C ALA A 121 -12.38 7.37 -18.79
N GLN A 122 -13.38 6.48 -18.77
CA GLN A 122 -14.65 6.72 -19.45
C GLN A 122 -15.48 7.83 -18.78
N ILE A 123 -15.54 7.84 -17.46
CA ILE A 123 -16.17 8.93 -16.69
C ILE A 123 -15.52 10.28 -17.04
N ASN A 124 -14.18 10.33 -17.01
CA ASN A 124 -13.41 11.52 -17.34
C ASN A 124 -13.60 11.99 -18.79
N ALA A 125 -13.76 11.06 -19.73
CA ALA A 125 -14.00 11.39 -21.14
C ALA A 125 -15.43 11.89 -21.40
N ASN A 126 -16.41 11.37 -20.66
CA ASN A 126 -17.83 11.65 -20.88
C ASN A 126 -18.36 12.79 -20.00
N GLY A 127 -17.60 13.26 -19.01
CA GLY A 127 -18.04 14.25 -18.02
C GLY A 127 -18.98 13.69 -16.97
N GLY A 128 -18.95 12.36 -16.76
CA GLY A 128 -19.86 11.64 -15.89
C GLY A 128 -20.12 10.20 -16.33
N GLY A 129 -20.86 9.45 -15.52
CA GLY A 129 -21.20 8.05 -15.79
C GLY A 129 -21.81 7.34 -14.58
N THR A 130 -22.31 6.13 -14.81
CA THR A 130 -22.68 5.21 -13.72
C THR A 130 -21.42 4.56 -13.16
N LEU A 131 -21.39 4.38 -11.86
CA LEU A 131 -20.27 3.83 -11.12
C LEU A 131 -20.53 2.35 -10.78
N SER A 132 -19.47 1.55 -10.82
CA SER A 132 -19.44 0.25 -10.17
C SER A 132 -19.49 0.39 -8.64
N GLU A 133 -19.67 -0.72 -7.93
CA GLU A 133 -19.67 -0.74 -6.45
C GLU A 133 -18.33 -0.23 -5.88
N ASP A 134 -17.20 -0.63 -6.46
CA ASP A 134 -15.87 -0.21 -6.00
C ASP A 134 -15.65 1.29 -6.21
N THR A 135 -16.01 1.81 -7.39
CA THR A 135 -15.86 3.25 -7.68
C THR A 135 -16.86 4.08 -6.88
N THR A 136 -18.06 3.55 -6.60
CA THR A 136 -19.02 4.18 -5.68
C THR A 136 -18.43 4.30 -4.29
N TYR A 137 -17.87 3.21 -3.75
CA TYR A 137 -17.21 3.22 -2.45
C TYR A 137 -16.07 4.25 -2.41
N LEU A 138 -15.19 4.24 -3.41
CA LEU A 138 -14.07 5.18 -3.48
C LEU A 138 -14.52 6.63 -3.60
N LEU A 139 -15.56 6.91 -4.39
CA LEU A 139 -16.15 8.25 -4.48
C LEU A 139 -16.66 8.71 -3.12
N GLU A 140 -17.49 7.90 -2.45
CA GLU A 140 -18.07 8.28 -1.17
C GLU A 140 -16.97 8.54 -0.13
N ARG A 141 -15.99 7.64 -0.02
CA ARG A 141 -14.84 7.83 0.89
C ARG A 141 -14.02 9.06 0.54
N SER A 142 -13.87 9.36 -0.74
CA SER A 142 -13.15 10.55 -1.19
C SER A 142 -13.88 11.85 -0.85
N LEU A 143 -15.22 11.87 -0.97
CA LEU A 143 -16.03 13.03 -0.59
C LEU A 143 -16.05 13.23 0.93
N ASP A 144 -16.10 12.16 1.72
CA ASP A 144 -15.96 12.25 3.19
C ASP A 144 -14.60 12.85 3.59
N LEU A 145 -13.52 12.42 2.92
CA LEU A 145 -12.18 12.94 3.13
C LEU A 145 -12.07 14.41 2.67
N TYR A 146 -12.62 14.74 1.51
CA TYR A 146 -12.69 16.11 1.02
C TYR A 146 -13.35 17.02 2.06
N ASP A 147 -14.51 16.65 2.58
CA ASP A 147 -15.25 17.44 3.57
C ASP A 147 -14.46 17.56 4.89
N SER A 148 -13.99 16.44 5.45
CA SER A 148 -13.29 16.45 6.74
C SER A 148 -11.97 17.21 6.68
N THR A 149 -11.29 17.20 5.54
CA THR A 149 -10.00 17.88 5.33
C THR A 149 -10.14 19.31 4.82
N ASN A 150 -11.37 19.81 4.66
CA ASN A 150 -11.68 21.13 4.08
C ASN A 150 -11.09 21.31 2.67
N GLY A 151 -11.26 20.30 1.82
CA GLY A 151 -10.87 20.30 0.41
C GLY A 151 -9.40 20.00 0.14
N VAL A 152 -8.62 19.58 1.15
CA VAL A 152 -7.20 19.23 0.94
C VAL A 152 -7.06 17.89 0.21
N PHE A 153 -7.89 16.90 0.55
CA PHE A 153 -8.02 15.70 -0.26
C PHE A 153 -9.02 15.95 -1.39
N ASP A 154 -8.55 16.12 -2.62
CA ASP A 154 -9.42 16.40 -3.77
C ASP A 154 -9.15 15.43 -4.93
N ILE A 155 -10.13 14.61 -5.25
CA ILE A 155 -10.06 13.69 -6.39
C ILE A 155 -10.19 14.39 -7.75
N ALA A 156 -10.68 15.63 -7.81
CA ALA A 156 -10.74 16.45 -9.03
C ALA A 156 -9.38 17.10 -9.39
N ILE A 157 -8.29 16.67 -8.77
CA ILE A 157 -6.92 17.18 -8.99
C ILE A 157 -6.33 16.82 -10.36
N TYR A 158 -6.95 15.88 -11.10
CA TYR A 158 -6.41 15.32 -12.34
C TYR A 158 -5.97 16.38 -13.38
N PRO A 159 -6.74 17.44 -13.69
CA PRO A 159 -6.33 18.42 -14.70
C PRO A 159 -5.00 19.10 -14.37
N ILE A 160 -4.76 19.39 -13.09
CA ILE A 160 -3.49 19.97 -12.62
C ILE A 160 -2.37 18.92 -12.71
N MET A 161 -2.61 17.68 -12.27
CA MET A 161 -1.64 16.59 -12.39
C MET A 161 -1.20 16.35 -13.84
N ASP A 162 -2.14 16.46 -14.78
CA ASP A 162 -1.90 16.33 -16.22
C ASP A 162 -1.04 17.49 -16.74
N ALA A 163 -1.30 18.72 -16.30
CA ALA A 163 -0.52 19.90 -16.69
C ALA A 163 0.94 19.84 -16.21
N TRP A 164 1.19 19.25 -15.03
CA TRP A 164 2.55 18.93 -14.55
C TRP A 164 3.20 17.74 -15.27
N GLY A 165 2.43 16.97 -16.04
CA GLY A 165 2.88 15.79 -16.76
C GLY A 165 2.99 14.54 -15.88
N PHE A 166 2.45 14.55 -14.66
CA PHE A 166 2.41 13.37 -13.79
C PHE A 166 1.44 12.29 -14.28
N THR A 167 0.53 12.57 -15.20
CA THR A 167 -0.34 11.54 -15.79
C THR A 167 0.32 10.80 -16.97
N THR A 168 1.26 11.46 -17.66
CA THR A 168 1.87 10.95 -18.91
C THR A 168 3.36 10.64 -18.82
N GLY A 169 4.02 11.08 -17.75
CA GLY A 169 5.48 11.05 -17.60
C GLY A 169 6.22 12.10 -18.45
N ASN A 170 5.50 12.96 -19.17
CA ASN A 170 6.07 14.09 -19.90
C ASN A 170 6.14 15.32 -19.00
N TYR A 171 7.00 15.24 -17.98
CA TYR A 171 7.12 16.27 -16.95
C TYR A 171 7.45 17.64 -17.53
N THR A 172 6.73 18.65 -17.04
CA THR A 172 6.95 20.07 -17.35
C THR A 172 6.54 20.92 -16.16
N ILE A 173 7.10 22.12 -16.07
CA ILE A 173 6.59 23.16 -15.16
C ILE A 173 5.49 23.91 -15.94
N PRO A 174 4.20 23.81 -15.54
CA PRO A 174 3.14 24.59 -16.17
C PRO A 174 3.30 26.08 -15.85
N SER A 175 2.81 26.96 -16.73
CA SER A 175 2.80 28.40 -16.44
C SER A 175 1.73 28.73 -15.40
N ASP A 176 1.93 29.83 -14.67
CA ASP A 176 0.92 30.34 -13.72
C ASP A 176 -0.44 30.56 -14.40
N GLU A 177 -0.46 31.10 -15.63
CA GLU A 177 -1.70 31.23 -16.43
C GLU A 177 -2.39 29.87 -16.68
N THR A 178 -1.60 28.81 -16.92
CA THR A 178 -2.16 27.45 -17.10
C THR A 178 -2.78 26.97 -15.79
N ILE A 179 -2.05 27.09 -14.66
CA ILE A 179 -2.56 26.69 -13.34
C ILE A 179 -3.83 27.46 -12.98
N GLU A 180 -3.81 28.79 -13.11
CA GLU A 180 -4.96 29.67 -12.83
C GLU A 180 -6.19 29.30 -13.66
N SER A 181 -6.00 28.84 -14.90
CA SER A 181 -7.11 28.39 -15.77
C SER A 181 -7.68 27.03 -15.37
N LEU A 182 -6.89 26.18 -14.71
CA LEU A 182 -7.24 24.81 -14.33
C LEU A 182 -7.74 24.70 -12.89
N LEU A 183 -7.30 25.57 -11.97
CA LEU A 183 -7.73 25.59 -10.57
C LEU A 183 -9.26 25.55 -10.41
N PRO A 184 -10.08 26.27 -11.22
CA PRO A 184 -11.52 26.16 -11.13
C PRO A 184 -12.10 24.77 -11.45
N LEU A 185 -11.31 23.84 -12.01
CA LEU A 185 -11.72 22.46 -12.33
C LEU A 185 -11.32 21.46 -11.22
N THR A 186 -10.60 21.93 -10.20
CA THR A 186 -10.11 21.14 -9.06
C THR A 186 -10.89 21.56 -7.80
N ASP A 187 -12.14 21.14 -7.77
CA ASP A 187 -13.01 21.28 -6.61
C ASP A 187 -14.02 20.11 -6.61
N ALA A 188 -13.84 19.13 -5.73
CA ALA A 188 -14.74 17.98 -5.66
C ALA A 188 -16.20 18.36 -5.33
N ASN A 189 -16.48 19.56 -4.79
CA ASN A 189 -17.86 20.03 -4.60
C ASN A 189 -18.63 20.16 -5.91
N ASP A 190 -17.93 20.32 -7.04
CA ASP A 190 -18.53 20.41 -8.36
C ASP A 190 -18.80 19.02 -8.99
N ILE A 191 -18.58 17.93 -8.24
CA ILE A 191 -19.00 16.56 -8.60
C ILE A 191 -20.43 16.35 -8.12
N LEU A 192 -21.35 16.16 -9.06
CA LEU A 192 -22.76 15.92 -8.79
C LEU A 192 -23.01 14.42 -8.70
N TYR A 193 -23.13 13.90 -7.48
CA TYR A 193 -23.37 12.49 -7.22
C TYR A 193 -24.84 12.18 -6.91
N ASP A 194 -25.46 11.32 -7.72
CA ASP A 194 -26.77 10.73 -7.47
C ASP A 194 -26.62 9.34 -6.85
N LYS A 195 -26.92 9.24 -5.54
CA LYS A 195 -26.85 8.01 -4.76
C LYS A 195 -27.85 6.95 -5.20
N ASP A 196 -29.03 7.33 -5.67
CA ASP A 196 -30.09 6.37 -6.02
C ASP A 196 -29.74 5.62 -7.30
N SER A 197 -29.09 6.30 -8.24
CA SER A 197 -28.66 5.73 -9.53
C SER A 197 -27.19 5.32 -9.58
N ALA A 198 -26.43 5.53 -8.50
CA ALA A 198 -24.99 5.37 -8.42
C ALA A 198 -24.27 6.03 -9.61
N SER A 199 -24.62 7.28 -9.92
CA SER A 199 -24.06 7.99 -11.07
C SER A 199 -23.53 9.37 -10.72
N ILE A 200 -22.52 9.81 -11.46
CA ILE A 200 -21.96 11.15 -11.33
C ILE A 200 -22.02 11.94 -12.63
N SER A 201 -22.00 13.26 -12.48
CA SER A 201 -21.71 14.20 -13.56
C SER A 201 -20.87 15.36 -13.02
N PHE A 202 -20.12 16.03 -13.88
CA PHE A 202 -19.32 17.19 -13.50
C PHE A 202 -20.05 18.50 -13.81
N ALA A 203 -20.03 19.45 -12.87
CA ALA A 203 -20.68 20.74 -13.05
C ALA A 203 -19.93 21.66 -14.04
N LYS A 204 -18.65 21.38 -14.30
CA LYS A 204 -17.79 22.17 -15.20
C LYS A 204 -17.17 21.29 -16.28
N ASP A 205 -17.22 21.76 -17.52
CA ASP A 205 -16.54 21.12 -18.64
C ASP A 205 -15.02 21.08 -18.39
N GLY A 206 -14.42 19.91 -18.59
CA GLY A 206 -12.97 19.70 -18.42
C GLY A 206 -12.55 19.18 -17.04
N MET A 207 -13.47 19.12 -16.06
CA MET A 207 -13.23 18.40 -14.81
C MET A 207 -12.96 16.92 -15.08
N LYS A 208 -12.07 16.35 -14.27
CA LYS A 208 -11.68 14.94 -14.31
C LYS A 208 -11.30 14.50 -12.90
N ILE A 209 -11.59 13.24 -12.58
CA ILE A 209 -11.27 12.62 -11.31
C ILE A 209 -10.06 11.68 -11.39
N ASP A 210 -9.37 11.53 -10.27
CA ASP A 210 -8.27 10.59 -10.05
C ASP A 210 -8.38 10.02 -8.63
N PHE A 211 -8.28 8.70 -8.51
CA PHE A 211 -8.27 8.01 -7.21
C PHE A 211 -6.87 7.62 -6.75
N GLY A 212 -5.80 8.09 -7.40
CA GLY A 212 -4.41 7.70 -7.10
C GLY A 212 -3.97 7.91 -5.65
N GLY A 213 -4.57 8.88 -4.95
CA GLY A 213 -4.32 9.18 -3.53
C GLY A 213 -5.11 8.34 -2.53
N ILE A 214 -5.92 7.36 -2.97
CA ILE A 214 -6.76 6.53 -2.09
C ILE A 214 -6.90 5.07 -2.54
N ALA A 215 -6.67 4.82 -3.83
CA ALA A 215 -6.94 3.53 -4.46
C ALA A 215 -6.02 2.41 -3.94
N LYS A 216 -4.75 2.69 -3.62
CA LYS A 216 -3.83 1.66 -3.12
C LYS A 216 -4.22 1.23 -1.71
N GLY A 217 -4.65 2.18 -0.88
CA GLY A 217 -5.24 1.93 0.43
C GLY A 217 -6.42 0.98 0.35
N TYR A 218 -7.36 1.28 -0.55
CA TYR A 218 -8.51 0.41 -0.83
C TYR A 218 -8.10 -0.99 -1.30
N THR A 219 -7.23 -1.08 -2.31
CA THR A 219 -6.73 -2.36 -2.82
C THR A 219 -6.09 -3.20 -1.71
N SER A 220 -5.29 -2.58 -0.83
CA SER A 220 -4.66 -3.28 0.30
C SER A 220 -5.69 -3.85 1.29
N GLY A 221 -6.77 -3.11 1.56
CA GLY A 221 -7.89 -3.58 2.38
C GLY A 221 -8.61 -4.76 1.75
N ARG A 222 -8.91 -4.68 0.44
CA ARG A 222 -9.55 -5.77 -0.32
C ARG A 222 -8.73 -7.06 -0.31
N ILE A 223 -7.41 -6.96 -0.45
CA ILE A 223 -6.51 -8.12 -0.35
C ILE A 223 -6.51 -8.68 1.08
N ALA A 224 -6.52 -7.82 2.10
CA ALA A 224 -6.59 -8.26 3.49
C ALA A 224 -7.89 -9.03 3.78
N ASP A 225 -9.01 -8.63 3.18
CA ASP A 225 -10.28 -9.36 3.28
C ASP A 225 -10.22 -10.70 2.56
N ILE A 226 -9.69 -10.76 1.34
CA ILE A 226 -9.44 -12.03 0.61
C ILE A 226 -8.59 -12.99 1.45
N TYR A 227 -7.55 -12.47 2.11
CA TYR A 227 -6.71 -13.27 3.00
C TYR A 227 -7.52 -13.85 4.16
N ARG A 228 -8.33 -13.03 4.84
CA ARG A 228 -9.19 -13.48 5.95
C ARG A 228 -10.23 -14.51 5.48
N GLU A 229 -10.84 -14.31 4.32
CA GLU A 229 -11.80 -15.24 3.71
C GLU A 229 -11.16 -16.58 3.35
N CYS A 230 -9.90 -16.57 2.93
CA CYS A 230 -9.09 -17.77 2.72
C CYS A 230 -8.60 -18.42 4.04
N GLY A 231 -8.90 -17.83 5.20
CA GLY A 231 -8.44 -18.31 6.50
C GLY A 231 -6.97 -18.01 6.81
N VAL A 232 -6.34 -17.09 6.06
CA VAL A 232 -4.98 -16.61 6.34
C VAL A 232 -5.00 -15.69 7.55
N THR A 233 -4.18 -16.01 8.55
CA THR A 233 -4.04 -15.23 9.79
C THR A 233 -2.67 -14.55 9.93
N SER A 234 -1.79 -14.79 8.95
CA SER A 234 -0.46 -14.19 8.85
C SER A 234 -0.24 -13.81 7.39
N GLY A 235 -0.25 -12.52 7.09
CA GLY A 235 -0.05 -12.02 5.73
C GLY A 235 0.54 -10.61 5.71
N LEU A 236 1.32 -10.34 4.66
CA LEU A 236 1.96 -9.07 4.39
C LEU A 236 1.63 -8.62 2.97
N ILE A 237 1.07 -7.44 2.84
CA ILE A 237 0.67 -6.83 1.58
C ILE A 237 1.48 -5.55 1.45
N ASN A 238 2.28 -5.41 0.40
CA ASN A 238 3.06 -4.21 0.11
C ASN A 238 2.73 -3.73 -1.30
N LEU A 239 1.99 -2.63 -1.40
CA LEU A 239 1.57 -2.05 -2.67
C LEU A 239 2.39 -0.78 -2.96
N GLY A 240 3.66 -0.95 -3.32
CA GLY A 240 4.55 0.16 -3.64
C GLY A 240 4.88 1.05 -2.45
N GLY A 241 5.09 0.49 -1.26
CA GLY A 241 5.34 1.23 -0.02
C GLY A 241 4.12 1.30 0.91
N ASN A 242 2.90 1.16 0.36
CA ASN A 242 1.68 1.04 1.15
C ASN A 242 1.60 -0.37 1.76
N VAL A 243 1.90 -0.50 3.04
CA VAL A 243 1.93 -1.79 3.73
C VAL A 243 0.62 -2.04 4.46
N GLN A 244 0.06 -3.24 4.32
CA GLN A 244 -1.05 -3.74 5.12
C GLN A 244 -0.67 -5.10 5.68
N VAL A 245 -0.79 -5.26 7.01
CA VAL A 245 -0.51 -6.54 7.68
C VAL A 245 -1.79 -7.21 8.16
N VAL A 246 -1.86 -8.52 7.95
CA VAL A 246 -2.97 -9.39 8.41
C VAL A 246 -2.47 -10.23 9.58
N GLY A 247 -3.16 -10.09 10.72
CA GLY A 247 -2.84 -10.76 11.98
C GLY A 247 -1.42 -10.51 12.46
N THR A 248 -0.79 -11.56 12.96
CA THR A 248 0.60 -11.57 13.46
C THR A 248 1.48 -12.38 12.52
N LYS A 249 2.78 -12.47 12.80
CA LYS A 249 3.63 -13.48 12.20
C LYS A 249 3.22 -14.88 12.68
N THR A 250 3.76 -15.91 12.02
CA THR A 250 3.45 -17.31 12.31
C THR A 250 3.90 -17.76 13.71
N ASP A 251 4.90 -17.08 14.29
CA ASP A 251 5.36 -17.26 15.67
C ASP A 251 4.50 -16.51 16.72
N GLY A 252 3.46 -15.80 16.28
CA GLY A 252 2.57 -15.00 17.13
C GLY A 252 3.08 -13.59 17.45
N SER A 253 4.28 -13.21 17.00
CA SER A 253 4.81 -11.86 17.21
C SER A 253 4.18 -10.84 16.25
N LYS A 254 4.11 -9.56 16.67
CA LYS A 254 3.68 -8.47 15.79
C LYS A 254 4.60 -8.36 14.57
N TRP A 255 4.03 -7.86 13.46
CA TRP A 255 4.82 -7.49 12.30
C TRP A 255 5.73 -6.31 12.62
N ARG A 256 6.92 -6.31 12.02
CA ARG A 256 7.88 -5.21 12.11
C ARG A 256 7.91 -4.52 10.75
N VAL A 257 7.25 -3.38 10.66
CA VAL A 257 7.13 -2.59 9.43
C VAL A 257 8.15 -1.47 9.51
N ALA A 258 9.11 -1.44 8.58
CA ALA A 258 10.05 -0.33 8.47
C ALA A 258 9.37 0.84 7.75
N VAL A 259 9.50 2.04 8.31
CA VAL A 259 9.10 3.29 7.65
C VAL A 259 10.30 3.79 6.86
N GLN A 260 10.19 3.83 5.54
CA GLN A 260 11.31 4.14 4.65
C GLN A 260 11.80 5.59 4.85
N SER A 261 13.12 5.77 4.81
CA SER A 261 13.76 7.09 4.83
C SER A 261 13.60 7.80 3.47
N PRO A 262 13.33 9.11 3.43
CA PRO A 262 13.32 9.90 2.21
C PRO A 262 14.72 10.13 1.64
N GLU A 263 15.77 9.97 2.46
CA GLU A 263 17.16 10.30 2.08
C GLU A 263 17.86 9.16 1.32
N ALA A 264 17.57 7.92 1.67
CA ALA A 264 18.22 6.75 1.10
C ALA A 264 17.28 5.53 1.03
N GLU A 265 17.33 4.82 -0.10
CA GLU A 265 16.49 3.64 -0.35
C GLU A 265 16.76 2.48 0.62
N ASP A 266 18.00 2.36 1.12
CA ASP A 266 18.44 1.30 2.04
C ASP A 266 18.33 1.70 3.53
N ASP A 267 17.71 2.85 3.84
CA ASP A 267 17.59 3.39 5.18
C ASP A 267 16.12 3.51 5.62
N TYR A 268 15.88 3.57 6.93
CA TYR A 268 14.54 3.66 7.51
C TYR A 268 14.49 4.63 8.68
N LEU A 269 13.43 5.43 8.73
CA LEU A 269 13.15 6.37 9.82
C LEU A 269 12.92 5.64 11.14
N GLY A 270 12.37 4.43 11.08
CA GLY A 270 12.15 3.59 12.25
C GLY A 270 11.39 2.33 11.91
N ILE A 271 11.12 1.53 12.93
CA ILE A 271 10.41 0.27 12.83
C ILE A 271 9.19 0.32 13.74
N LEU A 272 8.02 0.12 13.14
CA LEU A 272 6.75 0.00 13.84
C LEU A 272 6.39 -1.47 14.07
N SER A 273 6.07 -1.82 15.31
CA SER A 273 5.56 -3.13 15.71
C SER A 273 4.03 -3.12 15.68
N THR A 274 3.41 -3.78 14.71
CA THR A 274 1.94 -3.70 14.50
C THR A 274 1.30 -5.01 14.02
N ALA A 275 -0.03 -5.08 14.09
CA ALA A 275 -0.84 -6.22 13.66
C ALA A 275 -2.23 -5.73 13.21
N ASN A 276 -2.78 -6.32 12.15
CA ASN A 276 -4.10 -5.95 11.59
C ASN A 276 -4.25 -4.45 11.23
N ARG A 277 -3.20 -3.82 10.71
CA ARG A 277 -3.21 -2.40 10.35
C ARG A 277 -2.55 -2.14 9.00
N ALA A 278 -3.02 -1.09 8.33
CA ALA A 278 -2.33 -0.38 7.27
C ALA A 278 -1.24 0.52 7.89
N VAL A 279 -0.13 0.66 7.18
CA VAL A 279 0.98 1.58 7.41
C VAL A 279 1.32 2.15 6.04
N ILE A 280 0.74 3.30 5.74
CA ILE A 280 0.77 3.91 4.40
C ILE A 280 1.50 5.23 4.48
N THR A 281 2.43 5.45 3.55
CA THR A 281 3.31 6.61 3.55
C THR A 281 3.10 7.43 2.28
N SER A 282 3.06 8.75 2.43
CA SER A 282 3.16 9.68 1.30
C SER A 282 4.42 10.52 1.46
N GLY A 283 5.21 10.58 0.39
CA GLY A 283 6.47 11.31 0.37
C GLY A 283 6.79 11.92 -0.99
N GLY A 284 7.33 13.14 -0.98
CA GLY A 284 7.75 13.83 -2.21
C GLY A 284 8.95 13.19 -2.92
N TYR A 285 9.56 12.17 -2.32
CA TYR A 285 10.73 11.45 -2.83
C TYR A 285 10.39 10.26 -3.73
N GLU A 286 9.15 9.73 -3.67
CA GLU A 286 8.74 8.55 -4.43
C GLU A 286 8.59 8.85 -5.92
N ARG A 287 7.94 9.98 -6.23
CA ARG A 287 7.68 10.40 -7.61
C ARG A 287 7.86 11.90 -7.75
N TYR A 288 8.89 12.27 -8.51
CA TYR A 288 9.29 13.65 -8.75
C TYR A 288 10.05 13.79 -10.07
N PHE A 289 10.27 15.04 -10.48
CA PHE A 289 11.25 15.39 -11.51
C PHE A 289 12.09 16.60 -11.08
N GLU A 290 13.23 16.77 -11.74
CA GLU A 290 14.13 17.90 -11.50
C GLU A 290 14.20 18.79 -12.74
N GLN A 291 14.03 20.08 -12.55
CA GLN A 291 14.21 21.09 -13.59
C GLN A 291 14.80 22.36 -12.97
N ASP A 292 15.81 22.91 -13.65
CA ASP A 292 16.52 24.13 -13.22
C ASP A 292 17.08 24.07 -11.78
N GLY A 293 17.46 22.85 -11.34
CA GLY A 293 18.02 22.61 -10.00
C GLY A 293 17.00 22.54 -8.87
N MET A 294 15.70 22.56 -9.20
CA MET A 294 14.60 22.40 -8.24
C MET A 294 13.90 21.05 -8.45
N LYS A 295 13.46 20.44 -7.33
CA LYS A 295 12.72 19.18 -7.30
C LYS A 295 11.21 19.48 -7.24
N TYR A 296 10.43 18.85 -8.10
CA TYR A 296 8.96 18.97 -8.16
C TYR A 296 8.35 17.58 -7.99
N HIS A 297 7.59 17.37 -6.92
CA HIS A 297 6.96 16.08 -6.63
C HIS A 297 5.48 16.05 -6.97
N HIS A 298 4.94 14.83 -7.05
CA HIS A 298 3.58 14.55 -7.49
C HIS A 298 2.48 14.90 -6.47
N ILE A 299 2.81 15.15 -5.20
CA ILE A 299 1.83 15.56 -4.18
C ILE A 299 1.53 17.05 -4.36
N ILE A 300 0.43 17.37 -5.05
CA ILE A 300 0.02 18.73 -5.37
C ILE A 300 -0.97 19.25 -4.32
N ASP A 301 -0.78 20.50 -3.89
CA ASP A 301 -1.75 21.23 -3.08
C ASP A 301 -2.88 21.74 -4.00
N PRO A 302 -4.14 21.25 -3.86
CA PRO A 302 -5.25 21.64 -4.73
C PRO A 302 -5.57 23.14 -4.66
N SER A 303 -5.24 23.83 -3.56
CA SER A 303 -5.51 25.26 -3.40
C SER A 303 -4.55 26.16 -4.19
N THR A 304 -3.37 25.64 -4.54
CA THR A 304 -2.34 26.39 -5.26
C THR A 304 -2.06 25.82 -6.65
N GLY A 305 -2.33 24.54 -6.86
CA GLY A 305 -1.96 23.80 -8.07
C GLY A 305 -0.46 23.51 -8.19
N HIS A 306 0.31 23.71 -7.13
CA HIS A 306 1.76 23.43 -7.07
C HIS A 306 2.06 22.28 -6.09
N PRO A 307 3.22 21.61 -6.23
CA PRO A 307 3.70 20.66 -5.23
C PRO A 307 3.69 21.28 -3.83
N ALA A 308 3.15 20.55 -2.85
CA ALA A 308 3.10 21.01 -1.47
C ALA A 308 4.51 21.36 -0.94
N ASN A 309 4.66 22.51 -0.28
CA ASN A 309 5.94 22.97 0.24
C ASN A 309 5.77 23.61 1.62
N ASN A 310 5.69 22.76 2.64
CA ASN A 310 5.36 23.16 4.03
C ASN A 310 6.37 22.61 5.05
N GLY A 311 7.49 22.05 4.59
CA GLY A 311 8.56 21.50 5.42
C GLY A 311 8.38 20.03 5.82
N LEU A 312 7.26 19.37 5.54
CA LEU A 312 7.16 17.91 5.67
C LEU A 312 7.80 17.22 4.46
N VAL A 313 8.50 16.11 4.71
CA VAL A 313 9.14 15.28 3.68
C VAL A 313 8.58 13.86 3.62
N SER A 314 8.00 13.38 4.72
CA SER A 314 7.33 12.09 4.82
C SER A 314 6.15 12.16 5.80
N VAL A 315 5.04 11.50 5.45
CA VAL A 315 3.88 11.31 6.32
C VAL A 315 3.42 9.87 6.23
N THR A 316 3.49 9.16 7.34
CA THR A 316 2.96 7.81 7.49
C THR A 316 1.69 7.82 8.33
N ILE A 317 0.63 7.16 7.85
CA ILE A 317 -0.60 6.92 8.58
C ILE A 317 -0.71 5.44 8.95
N VAL A 318 -1.12 5.20 10.19
CA VAL A 318 -1.33 3.87 10.75
C VAL A 318 -2.81 3.74 11.14
N SER A 319 -3.56 2.89 10.45
CA SER A 319 -4.99 2.68 10.72
C SER A 319 -5.42 1.24 10.45
N ALA A 320 -6.57 0.83 10.97
CA ALA A 320 -7.21 -0.42 10.54
C ALA A 320 -7.86 -0.30 9.15
N ASP A 321 -8.20 0.92 8.73
CA ASP A 321 -8.76 1.23 7.42
C ASP A 321 -7.64 1.72 6.48
N GLY A 322 -7.25 0.88 5.52
CA GLY A 322 -6.23 1.22 4.53
C GLY A 322 -6.67 2.34 3.58
N THR A 323 -7.96 2.42 3.24
CA THR A 323 -8.51 3.50 2.41
C THR A 323 -8.39 4.85 3.12
N LEU A 324 -8.75 4.90 4.40
CA LEU A 324 -8.56 6.10 5.22
C LEU A 324 -7.07 6.48 5.30
N ALA A 325 -6.19 5.50 5.53
CA ALA A 325 -4.76 5.75 5.70
C ALA A 325 -4.10 6.38 4.45
N ASP A 326 -4.45 5.91 3.23
CA ASP A 326 -3.91 6.43 1.96
C ASP A 326 -4.40 7.85 1.66
N GLY A 327 -5.70 8.11 1.87
CA GLY A 327 -6.26 9.45 1.71
C GLY A 327 -5.66 10.44 2.72
N LEU A 328 -5.53 10.04 3.98
CA LEU A 328 -4.96 10.91 5.02
C LEU A 328 -3.46 11.11 4.88
N SER A 329 -2.67 10.15 4.38
CA SER A 329 -1.24 10.35 4.21
C SER A 329 -0.97 11.47 3.20
N THR A 330 -1.73 11.50 2.11
CA THR A 330 -1.70 12.60 1.13
C THR A 330 -2.18 13.91 1.75
N SER A 331 -3.30 13.88 2.47
CA SER A 331 -3.92 15.07 3.06
C SER A 331 -3.04 15.76 4.08
N LEU A 332 -2.52 14.99 5.04
CA LEU A 332 -1.71 15.53 6.13
C LEU A 332 -0.34 15.98 5.62
N PHE A 333 0.19 15.35 4.57
CA PHE A 333 1.37 15.83 3.86
C PHE A 333 1.13 17.24 3.31
N ILE A 334 -0.01 17.50 2.66
CA ILE A 334 -0.33 18.82 2.11
C ILE A 334 -0.62 19.85 3.22
N MET A 335 -1.32 19.45 4.29
CA MET A 335 -1.67 20.34 5.40
C MET A 335 -0.46 20.89 6.16
N GLY A 336 0.62 20.11 6.24
CA GLY A 336 1.80 20.43 7.04
C GLY A 336 1.65 20.06 8.51
N LYS A 337 2.78 20.04 9.23
CA LYS A 337 2.91 19.46 10.58
C LYS A 337 1.85 19.90 11.58
N ASP A 338 1.67 21.20 11.76
CA ASP A 338 0.84 21.72 12.85
C ASP A 338 -0.65 21.41 12.62
N LYS A 339 -1.13 21.58 11.38
CA LYS A 339 -2.50 21.23 10.99
C LYS A 339 -2.71 19.71 10.99
N ALA A 340 -1.72 18.93 10.58
CA ALA A 340 -1.77 17.47 10.66
C ALA A 340 -1.92 16.99 12.12
N ALA A 341 -1.16 17.58 13.05
CA ALA A 341 -1.26 17.28 14.47
C ALA A 341 -2.63 17.70 15.06
N GLU A 342 -3.18 18.85 14.65
CA GLU A 342 -4.54 19.26 15.03
C GLU A 342 -5.61 18.31 14.50
N TYR A 343 -5.52 17.93 13.22
CA TYR A 343 -6.44 16.99 12.59
C TYR A 343 -6.41 15.64 13.30
N TRP A 344 -5.21 15.11 13.60
CA TRP A 344 -5.07 13.87 14.36
C TRP A 344 -5.71 13.98 15.76
N ARG A 345 -5.51 15.08 16.50
CA ARG A 345 -6.13 15.22 17.83
C ARG A 345 -7.65 15.12 17.79
N ALA A 346 -8.27 15.63 16.73
CA ALA A 346 -9.72 15.55 16.51
C ALA A 346 -10.21 14.14 16.13
N HIS A 347 -9.35 13.28 15.57
CA HIS A 347 -9.69 11.95 15.00
C HIS A 347 -8.80 10.82 15.55
N SER A 348 -8.19 11.03 16.72
CA SER A 348 -7.18 10.13 17.33
C SER A 348 -7.66 8.70 17.62
N ASP A 349 -8.95 8.43 17.51
CA ASP A 349 -9.57 7.11 17.61
C ASP A 349 -9.57 6.33 16.30
N GLU A 350 -9.31 6.98 15.17
CA GLU A 350 -9.35 6.39 13.82
C GLU A 350 -7.96 6.02 13.28
N PHE A 351 -6.93 6.79 13.65
CA PHE A 351 -5.57 6.57 13.15
C PHE A 351 -4.48 7.15 14.06
N ASP A 352 -3.26 6.73 13.80
CA ASP A 352 -2.01 7.26 14.33
C ASP A 352 -1.11 7.74 13.18
N THR A 353 -0.13 8.61 13.44
CA THR A 353 0.77 9.11 12.40
C THR A 353 2.22 9.26 12.85
N ILE A 354 3.13 9.11 11.89
CA ILE A 354 4.56 9.42 11.98
C ILE A 354 4.83 10.48 10.90
N LEU A 355 5.28 11.66 11.30
CA LEU A 355 5.66 12.76 10.41
C LEU A 355 7.17 12.95 10.45
N GLU A 356 7.77 13.29 9.33
CA GLU A 356 9.15 13.74 9.25
C GLU A 356 9.21 15.12 8.61
N ASP A 357 9.91 16.05 9.24
CA ASP A 357 10.20 17.37 8.67
C ASP A 357 11.55 17.41 7.93
N ALA A 358 11.79 18.49 7.19
CA ALA A 358 12.99 18.68 6.39
C ALA A 358 14.30 18.80 7.21
N ASP A 359 14.20 18.92 8.54
CA ASP A 359 15.35 18.91 9.45
C ASP A 359 15.65 17.48 9.97
N GLY A 360 14.87 16.48 9.55
CA GLY A 360 15.02 15.07 9.92
C GLY A 360 14.44 14.73 11.30
N VAL A 361 13.58 15.61 11.85
CA VAL A 361 12.90 15.38 13.14
C VAL A 361 11.61 14.61 12.91
N LEU A 362 11.43 13.55 13.69
CA LEU A 362 10.20 12.74 13.69
C LEU A 362 9.19 13.27 14.69
N TYR A 363 7.92 13.23 14.31
CA TYR A 363 6.78 13.51 15.19
C TYR A 363 5.82 12.33 15.16
N VAL A 364 5.68 11.64 16.29
CA VAL A 364 4.95 10.38 16.39
C VAL A 364 3.77 10.56 17.35
N THR A 365 2.58 10.09 16.96
CA THR A 365 1.41 10.17 17.84
C THR A 365 1.51 9.20 19.01
N GLU A 366 0.96 9.60 20.15
CA GLU A 366 1.09 8.84 21.40
C GLU A 366 0.53 7.41 21.34
N GLY A 367 -0.42 7.13 20.44
CA GLY A 367 -1.06 5.81 20.30
C GLY A 367 -0.13 4.71 19.77
N ILE A 368 0.98 5.07 19.13
CA ILE A 368 1.99 4.13 18.61
C ILE A 368 3.39 4.36 19.17
N ALA A 369 3.57 5.32 20.08
CA ALA A 369 4.89 5.73 20.58
C ALA A 369 5.68 4.56 21.20
N ASP A 370 5.02 3.69 21.96
CA ASP A 370 5.65 2.51 22.59
C ASP A 370 5.95 1.37 21.60
N ASP A 371 5.29 1.36 20.44
CA ASP A 371 5.42 0.35 19.40
C ASP A 371 6.39 0.77 18.27
N PHE A 372 6.81 2.05 18.24
CA PHE A 372 7.72 2.60 17.23
C PHE A 372 9.12 2.80 17.80
N THR A 373 10.14 2.29 17.11
CA THR A 373 11.55 2.45 17.48
C THR A 373 12.31 3.18 16.38
N SER A 374 13.05 4.23 16.74
CA SER A 374 13.84 5.05 15.82
C SER A 374 15.15 5.50 16.48
N ASP A 375 16.19 5.69 15.68
CA ASP A 375 17.44 6.34 16.08
C ASP A 375 17.42 7.87 15.81
N HIS A 376 16.37 8.38 15.18
CA HIS A 376 16.18 9.82 14.89
C HIS A 376 15.62 10.57 16.09
N GLU A 377 15.85 11.89 16.12
CA GLU A 377 15.17 12.77 17.09
C GLU A 377 13.65 12.63 16.92
N THR A 378 12.97 12.20 17.99
CA THR A 378 11.55 11.87 17.95
C THR A 378 10.78 12.65 19.02
N ASN A 379 9.81 13.44 18.58
CA ASN A 379 8.87 14.17 19.41
C ASN A 379 7.52 13.46 19.43
N ILE A 380 6.86 13.42 20.60
CA ILE A 380 5.56 12.76 20.73
C ILE A 380 4.42 13.78 20.65
N ILE A 381 3.50 13.58 19.71
CA ILE A 381 2.25 14.34 19.61
C ILE A 381 1.22 13.71 20.55
N ARG A 382 0.79 14.48 21.57
CA ARG A 382 -0.20 14.03 22.58
C ARG A 382 -1.59 14.59 22.34
N LYS A 383 -2.64 13.83 22.64
CA LYS A 383 -4.03 14.27 22.42
C LYS A 383 -4.37 15.53 23.21
N ASP A 384 -3.95 15.60 24.47
CA ASP A 384 -4.32 16.67 25.39
C ASP A 384 -3.43 17.92 25.31
N GLY A 385 -2.62 18.05 24.26
CA GLY A 385 -1.90 19.30 23.93
C GLY A 385 -0.79 19.66 24.92
N ASP A 386 0.37 19.04 24.75
CA ASP A 386 1.66 19.55 25.20
C ASP A 386 2.73 19.05 24.21
N THR A 387 3.34 19.98 23.47
CA THR A 387 4.65 19.81 22.84
C THR A 387 5.71 20.43 23.73
#